data_AF-A0A838NX15-F1
#
_entry.id   AF-A0A838NX15-F1
#
_cell.length_a   1.000
_cell.length_b   1.000
_cell.length_c   1.000
_cell.angle_alpha   90.00
_cell.angle_beta   90.00
_cell.angle_gamma   90.00
#
_symmetry.space_group_name_H-M   'P 1'
#
loop_
_entity.id
_entity.type
_entity.pdbx_description
1 polymer ?
#
loop_
_entity_poly.entity_id
_entity_poly.type
_entity_poly.pdbx_seq_one_letter_code
_entity_poly.pdbx_strand_id
1 'polypeptide(L)'
;MTFRWERWLFGAVLTGLVVFTVFPFYWAIVASLTPEAALFREPSLWPRELILDHYRALFDERDFLTPIRNSLVVAGTTTLFCLSVGTLAAYSLARLDFRGKAAIMAFILAVTMFPQISIVSPLFLLLRSLRLIDTYPGLIMPYMTFAMPLTVWILTGSIRQIP
;
A
#
# COMPACT_ATOMS: atom_id res chain seq x y z
N MET A 1 37.93 21.06 -12.30
CA MET A 1 38.45 19.67 -12.43
C MET A 1 38.10 18.82 -11.19
N THR A 2 36.90 18.91 -10.63
CA THR A 2 36.49 18.20 -9.39
C THR A 2 35.57 16.99 -9.63
N PHE A 3 35.33 16.60 -10.88
CA PHE A 3 34.07 15.93 -11.25
C PHE A 3 34.10 14.39 -11.35
N ARG A 4 35.22 13.71 -11.08
CA ARG A 4 35.32 12.24 -11.29
C ARG A 4 35.08 11.43 -10.02
N TRP A 5 35.63 11.84 -8.88
CA TRP A 5 35.52 11.10 -7.62
C TRP A 5 34.11 11.17 -7.02
N GLU A 6 33.44 12.33 -7.14
CA GLU A 6 32.03 12.52 -6.71
C GLU A 6 31.08 11.57 -7.45
N ARG A 7 31.30 11.32 -8.75
CA ARG A 7 30.48 10.39 -9.53
C ARG A 7 30.66 8.93 -9.11
N TRP A 8 31.89 8.53 -8.75
CA TRP A 8 32.17 7.19 -8.24
C TRP A 8 31.62 6.99 -6.83
N LEU A 9 31.74 7.99 -5.95
CA LEU A 9 31.13 7.96 -4.63
C LEU A 9 29.60 7.92 -4.73
N PHE A 10 29.02 8.76 -5.57
CA PHE A 10 27.58 8.74 -5.82
C PHE A 10 27.12 7.38 -6.35
N GLY A 11 27.85 6.80 -7.31
CA GLY A 11 27.57 5.46 -7.83
C GLY A 11 27.70 4.37 -6.77
N ALA A 12 28.71 4.42 -5.91
CA ALA A 12 28.90 3.47 -4.82
C ALA A 12 27.78 3.57 -3.78
N VAL A 13 27.40 4.79 -3.38
CA VAL A 13 26.27 5.04 -2.45
C VAL A 13 24.96 4.54 -3.06
N LEU A 14 24.70 4.87 -4.32
CA LEU A 14 23.49 4.42 -5.02
C LEU A 14 23.42 2.90 -5.13
N THR A 15 24.55 2.25 -5.45
CA THR A 15 24.64 0.78 -5.51
C THR A 15 24.40 0.16 -4.14
N GLY A 16 25.01 0.70 -3.09
CA GLY A 16 24.79 0.25 -1.72
C GLY A 16 23.33 0.40 -1.29
N LEU A 17 22.68 1.51 -1.65
CA LEU A 17 21.26 1.75 -1.39
C LEU A 17 20.39 0.73 -2.13
N VAL A 18 20.64 0.49 -3.41
CA VAL A 18 19.91 -0.51 -4.19
C VAL A 18 20.05 -1.90 -3.60
N VAL A 19 21.28 -2.32 -3.26
CA VAL A 19 21.52 -3.63 -2.62
C VAL A 19 20.76 -3.73 -1.30
N PHE A 20 20.86 -2.71 -0.44
CA PHE A 20 20.16 -2.68 0.83
C PHE A 20 18.63 -2.75 0.69
N THR A 21 18.06 -2.01 -0.26
CA THR A 21 16.61 -2.00 -0.52
C THR A 21 16.11 -3.30 -1.14
N VAL A 22 16.90 -3.91 -2.04
CA VAL A 22 16.51 -5.15 -2.75
C VAL A 22 16.75 -6.40 -1.90
N PHE A 23 17.71 -6.37 -0.97
CA PHE A 23 18.06 -7.49 -0.11
C PHE A 23 16.88 -8.19 0.59
N PRO A 24 15.91 -7.51 1.24
CA PRO A 24 14.78 -8.19 1.86
C PRO A 24 13.88 -8.92 0.86
N PHE A 25 13.74 -8.42 -0.36
CA PHE A 25 12.99 -9.10 -1.43
C PHE A 25 13.75 -10.31 -1.96
N TYR A 26 15.06 -10.19 -2.12
CA TYR A 26 15.93 -11.33 -2.43
C TYR A 26 15.80 -12.42 -1.38
N TRP A 27 15.87 -12.06 -0.09
CA TRP A 27 15.71 -12.99 1.01
C TRP A 27 14.34 -13.66 1.01
N ALA A 28 13.26 -12.92 0.74
CA ALA A 28 11.92 -13.48 0.63
C ALA A 28 11.81 -14.54 -0.49
N ILE A 29 12.48 -14.33 -1.63
CA ILE A 29 12.53 -15.30 -2.74
C ILE A 29 13.37 -16.53 -2.36
N VAL A 30 14.52 -16.33 -1.72
CA VAL A 30 15.35 -17.45 -1.24
C VAL A 30 14.56 -18.28 -0.22
N ALA A 31 13.88 -17.62 0.72
CA ALA A 31 13.07 -18.28 1.72
C ALA A 31 11.87 -19.03 1.10
N SER A 32 11.21 -18.47 0.09
CA SER A 32 10.09 -19.17 -0.57
C SER A 32 10.51 -20.42 -1.36
N LEU A 33 11.81 -20.57 -1.66
CA LEU A 33 12.38 -21.70 -2.39
C LEU A 33 13.15 -22.68 -1.48
N THR A 34 13.30 -22.37 -0.19
CA THR A 34 14.10 -23.16 0.75
C THR A 34 13.20 -23.97 1.69
N PRO A 35 13.54 -25.23 2.01
CA PRO A 35 12.83 -26.00 3.04
C PRO A 35 12.85 -25.29 4.40
N GLU A 36 11.74 -25.32 5.15
CA GLU A 36 11.64 -24.66 6.47
C GLU A 36 12.75 -25.13 7.42
N ALA A 37 13.07 -26.42 7.43
CA ALA A 37 14.13 -26.98 8.26
C ALA A 37 15.51 -26.37 7.96
N ALA A 38 15.79 -26.05 6.69
CA ALA A 38 17.04 -25.43 6.28
C ALA A 38 17.05 -23.92 6.59
N LEU A 39 15.91 -23.24 6.49
CA LEU A 39 15.77 -21.82 6.85
C LEU A 39 16.05 -21.52 8.32
N PHE A 40 15.57 -22.37 9.23
CA PHE A 40 15.69 -22.11 10.67
C PHE A 40 16.93 -22.72 11.32
N ARG A 41 17.52 -23.79 10.75
CA ARG A 41 18.70 -24.46 11.34
C ARG A 41 20.02 -23.96 10.76
N GLU A 42 20.09 -23.70 9.46
CA GLU A 42 21.32 -23.28 8.77
C GLU A 42 21.01 -22.19 7.73
N PRO A 43 20.59 -20.98 8.17
CA PRO A 43 20.28 -19.90 7.24
C PRO A 43 21.49 -19.56 6.37
N SER A 44 21.31 -19.73 5.06
CA SER A 44 22.28 -19.44 4.02
C SER A 44 21.72 -18.37 3.11
N LEU A 45 22.57 -17.46 2.63
CA LEU A 45 22.17 -16.49 1.62
C LEU A 45 21.73 -17.16 0.32
N TRP A 46 22.22 -18.37 0.06
CA TRP A 46 21.89 -19.16 -1.11
C TRP A 46 21.12 -20.41 -0.72
N PRO A 47 20.01 -20.74 -1.42
CA PRO A 47 19.28 -21.98 -1.17
C PRO A 47 20.18 -23.15 -1.54
N ARG A 48 20.46 -24.03 -0.57
CA ARG A 48 21.24 -25.26 -0.82
C ARG A 48 20.42 -26.29 -1.59
N GLU A 49 19.12 -26.29 -1.34
CA GLU A 49 18.13 -27.13 -1.99
C GLU A 49 16.99 -26.22 -2.45
N LEU A 50 16.64 -26.31 -3.73
CA LEU A 50 15.54 -25.57 -4.32
C LEU A 50 14.31 -26.46 -4.34
N ILE A 51 13.28 -26.06 -3.61
CA ILE A 51 11.98 -26.75 -3.60
C ILE A 51 10.89 -25.82 -4.13
N LEU A 52 9.92 -26.41 -4.84
CA LEU A 52 8.72 -25.70 -5.32
C LEU A 52 7.45 -26.19 -4.61
N ASP A 53 7.61 -27.04 -3.59
CA ASP A 53 6.48 -27.67 -2.91
C ASP A 53 5.64 -26.65 -2.15
N HIS A 54 6.26 -25.59 -1.62
CA HIS A 54 5.54 -24.43 -1.07
C HIS A 54 4.56 -23.82 -2.07
N TYR A 55 4.96 -23.71 -3.35
CA TYR A 55 4.09 -23.18 -4.39
C TYR A 55 3.01 -24.17 -4.82
N ARG A 56 3.32 -25.47 -4.90
CA ARG A 56 2.33 -26.51 -5.21
C ARG A 56 1.25 -26.59 -4.13
N ALA A 57 1.66 -26.59 -2.85
CA ALA A 57 0.77 -26.60 -1.71
C ALA A 57 -0.20 -25.41 -1.69
N LEU A 58 0.19 -24.24 -2.23
CA LEU A 58 -0.72 -23.11 -2.38
C LEU A 58 -1.90 -23.40 -3.31
N PHE A 59 -1.74 -24.24 -4.34
CA PHE A 59 -2.80 -24.56 -5.28
C PHE A 59 -3.54 -25.85 -4.95
N ASP A 60 -2.86 -26.82 -4.32
CA ASP A 60 -3.44 -28.13 -4.01
C ASP A 60 -4.14 -28.17 -2.65
N GLU A 61 -3.60 -27.50 -1.63
CA GLU A 61 -4.09 -27.61 -0.23
C GLU A 61 -4.87 -26.38 0.24
N ARG A 62 -4.70 -25.24 -0.43
CA ARG A 62 -5.33 -23.97 -0.04
C ARG A 62 -6.12 -23.38 -1.19
N ASP A 63 -7.27 -22.77 -0.88
CA ASP A 63 -7.95 -21.88 -1.82
C ASP A 63 -7.21 -20.54 -1.89
N PHE A 64 -6.02 -20.55 -2.47
CA PHE A 64 -5.14 -19.37 -2.58
C PHE A 64 -5.71 -18.30 -3.52
N LEU A 65 -6.53 -18.70 -4.50
CA LEU A 65 -7.11 -17.78 -5.47
C LEU A 65 -8.22 -16.92 -4.87
N THR A 66 -8.96 -17.42 -3.86
CA THR A 66 -10.03 -16.63 -3.23
C THR A 66 -9.52 -15.36 -2.53
N PRO A 67 -8.49 -15.40 -1.65
CA PRO A 67 -7.92 -14.18 -1.07
C PRO A 67 -7.38 -13.21 -2.12
N ILE A 68 -6.73 -13.71 -3.18
CA ILE A 68 -6.24 -12.86 -4.28
C ILE A 68 -7.40 -12.14 -4.95
N ARG A 69 -8.46 -12.87 -5.32
CA ARG A 69 -9.67 -12.28 -5.92
C ARG A 69 -10.30 -11.26 -4.97
N ASN A 70 -10.40 -11.58 -3.69
CA ASN A 70 -10.96 -10.68 -2.70
C ASN A 70 -10.17 -9.37 -2.61
N SER A 71 -8.84 -9.46 -2.53
CA SER A 71 -7.95 -8.29 -2.53
C SER A 71 -8.09 -7.48 -3.81
N LEU A 72 -8.14 -8.13 -4.97
CA LEU A 72 -8.27 -7.45 -6.26
C LEU A 72 -9.60 -6.68 -6.36
N VAL A 73 -10.72 -7.31 -5.98
CA VAL A 73 -12.05 -6.69 -5.99
C VAL A 73 -12.10 -5.51 -5.04
N VAL A 74 -11.62 -5.69 -3.80
CA VAL A 74 -11.63 -4.63 -2.78
C VAL A 74 -10.73 -3.47 -3.20
N ALA A 75 -9.46 -3.73 -3.52
CA ALA A 75 -8.50 -2.70 -3.90
C ALA A 75 -8.91 -1.98 -5.19
N GLY A 76 -9.37 -2.71 -6.20
CA GLY A 76 -9.83 -2.15 -7.46
C GLY A 76 -11.05 -1.25 -7.28
N THR A 77 -12.07 -1.73 -6.56
CA THR A 77 -13.30 -0.95 -6.31
C THR A 77 -13.02 0.30 -5.48
N THR A 78 -12.24 0.18 -4.41
CA THR A 78 -11.83 1.32 -3.59
C THR A 78 -11.07 2.34 -4.43
N THR A 79 -10.10 1.90 -5.24
CA THR A 79 -9.28 2.80 -6.08
C THR A 79 -10.13 3.55 -7.10
N LEU A 80 -10.99 2.84 -7.84
CA LEU A 80 -11.86 3.45 -8.85
C LEU A 80 -12.79 4.49 -8.25
N PHE A 81 -13.38 4.20 -7.10
CA PHE A 81 -14.27 5.13 -6.42
C PHE A 81 -13.53 6.34 -5.85
N CYS A 82 -12.40 6.11 -5.19
CA CYS A 82 -11.54 7.17 -4.66
C CYS A 82 -11.04 8.10 -5.75
N LEU A 83 -10.63 7.57 -6.91
CA LEU A 83 -10.24 8.42 -8.04
C LEU A 83 -11.44 9.18 -8.61
N SER A 84 -12.59 8.54 -8.78
CA SER A 84 -13.77 9.18 -9.37
C SER A 84 -14.25 10.37 -8.52
N VAL A 85 -14.51 10.14 -7.23
CA VAL A 85 -15.00 11.20 -6.32
C VAL A 85 -13.87 12.14 -5.93
N GLY A 86 -12.67 11.59 -5.68
CA GLY A 86 -11.50 12.37 -5.29
C GLY A 86 -11.05 13.35 -6.36
N THR A 87 -11.16 13.00 -7.64
CA THR A 87 -10.86 13.92 -8.74
C THR A 87 -11.83 15.10 -8.77
N LEU A 88 -13.13 14.87 -8.55
CA LEU A 88 -14.13 15.95 -8.49
C LEU A 88 -13.87 16.91 -7.31
N ALA A 89 -13.58 16.35 -6.13
CA ALA A 89 -13.23 17.13 -4.96
C ALA A 89 -11.91 17.90 -5.16
N ALA A 90 -10.89 17.23 -5.70
CA ALA A 90 -9.59 17.82 -5.96
C ALA A 90 -9.66 18.93 -7.01
N TYR A 91 -10.43 18.74 -8.09
CA TYR A 91 -10.65 19.78 -9.09
C TYR A 91 -11.28 21.03 -8.48
N SER A 92 -12.31 20.84 -7.65
CA SER A 92 -12.98 21.94 -6.94
C SER A 92 -11.99 22.68 -6.03
N LEU A 93 -11.18 21.95 -5.26
CA LEU A 93 -10.15 22.49 -4.38
C LEU A 93 -8.92 23.06 -5.12
N ALA A 94 -8.68 22.67 -6.36
CA ALA A 94 -7.57 23.17 -7.16
C ALA A 94 -7.96 24.45 -7.89
N ARG A 95 -9.05 24.41 -8.66
CA ARG A 95 -9.39 25.41 -9.69
C ARG A 95 -10.50 26.37 -9.30
N LEU A 96 -11.40 25.99 -8.39
CA LEU A 96 -12.50 26.89 -7.99
C LEU A 96 -12.07 27.74 -6.79
N ASP A 97 -12.55 28.98 -6.79
CA ASP A 97 -12.41 29.93 -5.69
C ASP A 97 -13.73 30.01 -4.93
N PHE A 98 -13.73 29.45 -3.73
CA PHE A 98 -14.89 29.45 -2.85
C PHE A 98 -14.46 29.60 -1.39
N ARG A 99 -15.38 30.11 -0.56
CA ARG A 99 -15.13 30.37 0.86
C ARG A 99 -14.99 29.05 1.61
N GLY A 100 -13.94 28.91 2.45
CA GLY A 100 -13.71 27.72 3.28
C GLY A 100 -12.77 26.65 2.68
N LYS A 101 -12.26 26.86 1.46
CA LYS A 101 -11.28 25.96 0.79
C LYS A 101 -10.10 25.56 1.66
N ALA A 102 -9.49 26.52 2.37
CA ALA A 102 -8.37 26.27 3.27
C ALA A 102 -8.77 25.43 4.49
N ALA A 103 -9.95 25.68 5.07
CA ALA A 103 -10.46 24.93 6.21
C ALA A 103 -10.78 23.47 5.84
N ILE A 104 -11.39 23.24 4.67
CA ILE A 104 -11.63 21.88 4.16
C ILE A 104 -10.31 21.14 3.97
N MET A 105 -9.32 21.77 3.34
CA MET A 105 -8.01 21.15 3.15
C MET A 105 -7.32 20.82 4.48
N ALA A 106 -7.38 21.74 5.45
CA ALA A 106 -6.84 21.52 6.79
C ALA A 106 -7.56 20.38 7.52
N PHE A 107 -8.90 20.29 7.39
CA PHE A 107 -9.69 19.21 7.97
C PHE A 107 -9.34 17.84 7.35
N ILE A 108 -9.25 17.76 6.02
CA ILE A 108 -8.82 16.56 5.30
C ILE A 108 -7.47 16.07 5.85
N LEU A 109 -6.50 16.97 5.99
CA LEU A 109 -5.19 16.64 6.55
C LEU A 109 -5.27 16.24 8.03
N ALA A 110 -6.04 16.95 8.85
CA ALA A 110 -6.19 16.63 10.27
C ALA A 110 -6.73 15.21 10.48
N VAL A 111 -7.71 14.78 9.68
CA VAL A 111 -8.28 13.42 9.75
C VAL A 111 -7.23 12.36 9.40
N THR A 112 -6.30 12.64 8.47
CA THR A 112 -5.21 11.68 8.14
C THR A 112 -4.22 11.46 9.27
N MET A 113 -4.09 12.41 10.19
CA MET A 113 -3.18 12.28 11.33
C MET A 113 -3.80 11.46 12.47
N PHE A 114 -5.09 11.12 12.39
CA PHE A 114 -5.73 10.33 13.42
C PHE A 114 -5.19 8.90 13.41
N PRO A 115 -4.77 8.35 14.57
CA PRO A 115 -4.22 7.01 14.62
C PRO A 115 -5.27 5.98 14.22
N GLN A 116 -5.03 5.29 13.10
CA GLN A 116 -5.98 4.32 12.53
C GLN A 116 -6.35 3.23 13.54
N ILE A 117 -5.40 2.79 14.37
CA ILE A 117 -5.61 1.76 15.39
C ILE A 117 -6.71 2.14 16.40
N SER A 118 -6.86 3.43 16.71
CA SER A 118 -7.88 3.92 17.64
C SER A 118 -9.30 3.87 17.06
N ILE A 119 -9.44 3.79 15.73
CA ILE A 119 -10.73 3.70 15.03
C ILE A 119 -11.16 2.24 14.86
N VAL A 120 -10.24 1.26 14.92
CA VAL A 120 -10.53 -0.15 14.61
C VAL A 120 -11.65 -0.72 15.49
N SER A 121 -11.57 -0.53 16.82
CA SER A 121 -12.58 -1.04 17.76
C SER A 121 -13.98 -0.47 17.50
N PRO A 122 -14.20 0.86 17.44
CA PRO A 122 -15.52 1.40 17.15
C PRO A 122 -15.99 1.07 15.73
N LEU A 123 -15.09 1.01 14.75
CA LEU A 123 -15.43 0.60 13.39
C LEU A 123 -15.93 -0.84 13.33
N PHE A 124 -15.29 -1.77 14.05
CA PHE A 124 -15.76 -3.14 14.14
C PHE A 124 -17.18 -3.22 14.73
N LEU A 125 -17.46 -2.48 15.81
CA LEU A 125 -18.79 -2.42 16.40
C LEU A 125 -19.83 -1.85 15.42
N LEU A 126 -19.46 -0.83 14.62
CA LEU A 126 -20.30 -0.27 13.58
C LEU A 126 -20.59 -1.28 12.46
N LEU A 127 -19.57 -1.97 11.94
CA LEU A 127 -19.75 -2.98 10.91
C LEU A 127 -20.58 -4.17 11.43
N ARG A 128 -20.42 -4.51 12.71
CA ARG A 128 -21.24 -5.53 13.38
C ARG A 128 -22.71 -5.13 13.42
N SER A 129 -23.02 -3.91 13.86
CA SER A 129 -24.40 -3.44 13.97
C SER A 129 -25.08 -3.34 12.61
N LEU A 130 -24.32 -2.98 11.57
CA LEU A 130 -24.77 -2.93 10.18
C LEU A 130 -24.81 -4.31 9.49
N ARG A 131 -24.37 -5.39 10.16
CA ARG A 131 -24.26 -6.76 9.59
C ARG A 131 -23.38 -6.83 8.35
N LEU A 132 -22.31 -6.05 8.32
CA LEU A 132 -21.35 -5.97 7.21
C LEU A 132 -20.02 -6.68 7.51
N ILE A 133 -19.92 -7.37 8.65
CA ILE A 133 -18.75 -8.21 8.96
C ILE A 133 -18.64 -9.30 7.89
N ASP A 134 -17.39 -9.54 7.44
CA ASP A 134 -17.04 -10.56 6.46
C ASP A 134 -17.72 -10.37 5.09
N THR A 135 -17.92 -9.11 4.69
CA THR A 135 -18.47 -8.75 3.38
C THR A 135 -17.56 -7.75 2.66
N TYR A 136 -17.63 -7.72 1.33
CA TYR A 136 -16.87 -6.73 0.54
C TYR A 136 -17.19 -5.28 0.94
N PRO A 137 -18.46 -4.85 1.09
CA PRO A 137 -18.74 -3.47 1.51
C PRO A 137 -18.17 -3.14 2.89
N GLY A 138 -18.12 -4.10 3.80
CA GLY A 138 -17.52 -3.96 5.12
C GLY A 138 -16.02 -3.66 5.10
N LEU A 139 -15.31 -4.04 4.03
CA LEU A 139 -13.90 -3.70 3.82
C LEU A 139 -13.72 -2.44 2.95
N ILE A 140 -14.51 -2.34 1.88
CA ILE A 140 -14.41 -1.28 0.89
C ILE A 140 -14.70 0.09 1.51
N MET A 141 -15.75 0.23 2.32
CA MET A 141 -16.15 1.52 2.90
C MET A 141 -15.09 2.12 3.86
N PRO A 142 -14.53 1.35 4.82
CA PRO A 142 -13.40 1.83 5.61
C PRO A 142 -12.20 2.24 4.75
N TYR A 143 -11.84 1.41 3.76
CA TYR A 143 -10.70 1.70 2.89
C TYR A 143 -10.90 2.96 2.06
N MET A 144 -12.11 3.21 1.55
CA MET A 144 -12.45 4.48 0.90
C MET A 144 -12.24 5.65 1.86
N THR A 145 -12.73 5.55 3.10
CA THR A 145 -12.60 6.62 4.11
C THR A 145 -11.14 6.96 4.40
N PHE A 146 -10.28 5.95 4.50
CA PHE A 146 -8.85 6.16 4.77
C PHE A 146 -8.05 6.63 3.54
N ALA A 147 -8.38 6.13 2.35
CA ALA A 147 -7.66 6.49 1.12
C ALA A 147 -8.09 7.85 0.54
N MET A 148 -9.35 8.26 0.74
CA MET A 148 -9.91 9.49 0.18
C MET A 148 -9.10 10.75 0.52
N PRO A 149 -8.73 11.02 1.78
CA PRO A 149 -8.02 12.24 2.12
C PRO A 149 -6.68 12.40 1.38
N LEU A 150 -5.88 11.33 1.35
CA LEU A 150 -4.60 11.32 0.63
C LEU A 150 -4.82 11.46 -0.88
N THR A 151 -5.83 10.78 -1.42
CA THR A 151 -6.21 10.88 -2.84
C THR A 151 -6.55 12.31 -3.22
N VAL A 152 -7.43 12.97 -2.46
CA VAL A 152 -7.82 14.37 -2.71
C VAL A 152 -6.62 15.30 -2.58
N TRP A 153 -5.77 15.09 -1.57
CA TRP A 153 -4.61 15.93 -1.34
C TRP A 153 -3.59 15.84 -2.49
N ILE A 154 -3.20 14.62 -2.89
CA ILE A 154 -2.27 14.38 -3.99
C ILE A 154 -2.83 14.92 -5.31
N LEU A 155 -4.10 14.61 -5.62
CA LEU A 155 -4.74 15.07 -6.85
C LEU A 155 -4.87 16.59 -6.89
N THR A 156 -5.18 17.24 -5.77
CA THR A 156 -5.25 18.71 -5.72
C THR A 156 -3.89 19.34 -6.01
N GLY A 157 -2.83 18.79 -5.41
CA GLY A 157 -1.45 19.24 -5.66
C GLY A 157 -1.06 19.06 -7.12
N SER A 158 -1.41 17.92 -7.72
CA SER A 158 -1.12 17.60 -9.12
C SER A 158 -1.89 18.48 -10.10
N ILE A 159 -3.20 18.67 -9.90
CA ILE A 159 -4.05 19.50 -10.78
C ILE A 159 -3.62 20.96 -10.75
N ARG A 160 -3.13 21.47 -9.60
CA ARG A 160 -2.61 22.84 -9.48
C ARG A 160 -1.35 23.11 -10.29
N GLN A 161 -0.56 22.08 -10.59
CA GLN A 161 0.67 22.21 -11.39
C GLN A 161 0.40 22.31 -12.88
N ILE A 162 -0.75 21.81 -13.33
CA ILE A 162 -1.19 21.97 -14.72
C ILE A 162 -1.57 23.45 -14.91
N PRO A 163 -1.12 24.11 -15.99
CA PRO A 163 -1.51 25.48 -16.32
C PRO A 163 -3.05 25.67 -16.34
#